data_AF-A0A8C9DZ50-F1
#
_entry.id   AF-A0A8C9DZ50-F1
#
_cell.length_a   1.000
_cell.length_b   1.000
_cell.length_c   1.000
_cell.angle_alpha   90.00
_cell.angle_beta   90.00
_cell.angle_gamma   90.00
#
_symmetry.space_group_name_H-M   'P 1'
#
loop_
_entity.id
_entity.type
_entity.pdbx_description
1 polymer ?
#
loop_
_entity_poly.entity_id
_entity_poly.type
_entity_poly.pdbx_seq_one_letter_code
_entity_poly.pdbx_strand_id
1 'polypeptide(L)'
;MATEVAADALGEEWKGYVVRIICLLLSKGHSCYRPRRTGERKHTSVWGCIVDAKLSVLNLVIVKNGEKDIPGLADTTVPHHLGPKRARRIRKLRRNGGCPL
;
A
#
# COMPACT_ATOMS: atom_id res chain seq x y z
N MET A 1 -1.56 -0.98 -7.40
CA MET A 1 -2.53 0.06 -7.79
C MET A 1 -1.97 1.38 -7.32
N ALA A 2 -1.82 2.35 -8.22
CA ALA A 2 -1.40 3.71 -7.88
C ALA A 2 -2.05 4.65 -8.89
N THR A 3 -3.22 5.15 -8.54
CA THR A 3 -3.87 6.28 -9.23
C THR A 3 -3.70 7.48 -8.32
N GLU A 4 -3.17 8.58 -8.86
CA GLU A 4 -3.11 9.85 -8.14
C GLU A 4 -4.53 10.43 -8.10
N VAL A 5 -5.08 10.66 -6.90
CA VAL A 5 -6.45 11.15 -6.73
C VAL A 5 -6.37 12.52 -6.04
N ALA A 6 -6.91 13.55 -6.69
CA ALA A 6 -7.15 14.85 -6.07
C ALA A 6 -8.33 14.71 -5.08
N ALA A 7 -8.18 15.17 -3.85
CA ALA A 7 -9.09 14.88 -2.74
C ALA A 7 -10.42 15.67 -2.76
N ASP A 8 -10.70 16.43 -3.83
CA ASP A 8 -11.77 17.43 -3.89
C ASP A 8 -13.10 16.90 -4.49
N ALA A 9 -13.20 15.61 -4.83
CA ALA A 9 -14.28 15.06 -5.65
C ALA A 9 -15.15 13.98 -4.97
N LEU A 10 -15.29 13.96 -3.64
CA LEU A 10 -16.14 12.97 -2.93
C LEU A 10 -17.65 13.33 -2.93
N GLY A 11 -18.14 13.97 -4.00
CA GLY A 11 -19.52 14.51 -4.15
C GLY A 11 -20.61 13.49 -4.51
N GLU A 12 -21.88 13.96 -4.54
CA GLU A 12 -23.17 13.22 -4.55
C GLU A 12 -23.48 12.29 -5.77
N GLU A 13 -22.51 11.99 -6.64
CA GLU A 13 -22.74 11.35 -7.96
C GLU A 13 -22.66 9.80 -7.98
N TRP A 14 -23.01 9.13 -6.89
CA TRP A 14 -22.91 7.66 -6.79
C TRP A 14 -24.09 6.90 -7.40
N LYS A 15 -24.81 7.53 -8.33
CA LYS A 15 -25.99 6.94 -8.96
C LYS A 15 -25.57 5.97 -10.08
N GLY A 16 -25.60 4.66 -9.79
CA GLY A 16 -25.56 3.59 -10.79
C GLY A 16 -24.38 2.61 -10.74
N TYR A 17 -23.57 2.62 -9.68
CA TYR A 17 -22.37 1.78 -9.62
C TYR A 17 -22.67 0.31 -9.29
N VAL A 18 -22.10 -0.59 -10.11
CA VAL A 18 -22.20 -2.05 -9.95
C VAL A 18 -20.93 -2.58 -9.28
N VAL A 19 -21.10 -3.25 -8.14
CA VAL A 19 -20.01 -3.88 -7.39
C VAL A 19 -19.89 -5.35 -7.78
N ARG A 20 -18.68 -5.84 -8.03
CA ARG A 20 -18.40 -7.28 -8.17
C ARG A 20 -17.55 -7.77 -7.02
N ILE A 21 -18.15 -8.59 -6.14
CA ILE A 21 -17.41 -9.45 -5.22
C ILE A 21 -16.93 -10.63 -6.06
N ILE A 22 -15.62 -10.81 -6.16
CA ILE A 22 -15.04 -11.88 -6.97
C ILE A 22 -14.53 -12.97 -6.02
N CYS A 23 -15.08 -14.17 -6.13
CA CYS A 23 -14.55 -15.36 -5.48
C CYS A 23 -13.40 -15.91 -6.32
N LEU A 24 -12.16 -15.62 -5.90
CA LEU A 24 -10.95 -16.08 -6.57
C LEU A 24 -10.37 -17.31 -5.88
N LEU A 25 -9.79 -18.21 -6.67
CA LEU A 25 -8.96 -19.29 -6.15
C LEU A 25 -7.55 -18.76 -5.92
N LEU A 26 -7.20 -18.50 -4.66
CA LEU A 26 -5.90 -17.97 -4.30
C LEU A 26 -4.87 -19.09 -4.11
N SER A 27 -3.70 -18.90 -4.73
CA SER A 27 -2.48 -19.70 -4.58
C SER A 27 -1.37 -18.97 -3.79
N LYS A 28 -0.24 -19.65 -3.54
CA LYS A 28 0.92 -19.06 -2.84
C LYS A 28 1.46 -17.85 -3.61
N GLY A 29 1.51 -16.69 -2.96
CA GLY A 29 2.09 -15.45 -3.51
C GLY A 29 1.08 -14.34 -3.79
N HIS A 30 -0.23 -14.56 -3.62
CA HIS A 30 -1.20 -13.46 -3.66
C HIS A 30 -1.20 -12.67 -2.35
N SER A 31 -1.38 -11.35 -2.46
CA SER A 31 -1.32 -10.39 -1.34
C SER A 31 -2.28 -10.70 -0.19
N CYS A 32 -3.47 -11.22 -0.49
CA CYS A 32 -4.52 -11.47 0.51
C CYS A 32 -4.57 -12.92 1.01
N TYR A 33 -3.61 -13.77 0.65
CA TYR A 33 -3.62 -15.19 1.04
C TYR A 33 -2.26 -15.67 1.55
N ARG A 34 -2.30 -16.22 2.77
CA ARG A 34 -1.17 -16.90 3.39
C ARG A 34 -1.46 -18.41 3.48
N PRO A 35 -0.87 -19.25 2.62
CA PRO A 35 -1.11 -20.70 2.64
C PRO A 35 -0.57 -21.32 3.93
N ARG A 36 -1.29 -22.31 4.48
CA ARG A 36 -0.84 -23.07 5.66
C ARG A 36 -0.04 -24.31 5.25
N ARG A 37 -0.39 -24.92 4.12
CA ARG A 37 0.33 -26.07 3.54
C ARG A 37 0.88 -25.75 2.16
N THR A 38 1.94 -26.47 1.77
CA THR A 38 2.50 -26.39 0.41
C THR A 38 1.49 -26.93 -0.60
N GLY A 39 1.24 -26.16 -1.67
CA GLY A 39 0.30 -26.52 -2.73
C GLY A 39 -1.17 -26.20 -2.43
N GLU A 40 -1.48 -25.65 -1.24
CA GLU A 40 -2.84 -25.28 -0.87
C GLU A 40 -3.37 -24.15 -1.77
N ARG A 41 -4.62 -24.31 -2.21
CA ARG A 41 -5.40 -23.29 -2.89
C ARG A 41 -6.74 -23.12 -2.19
N LYS A 42 -7.17 -21.87 -2.01
CA LYS A 42 -8.41 -21.57 -1.29
C LYS A 42 -9.26 -20.56 -2.05
N HIS A 43 -10.56 -20.85 -2.16
CA HIS A 43 -11.53 -19.87 -2.60
C HIS A 43 -11.79 -18.86 -1.48
N THR A 44 -11.56 -17.60 -1.77
CA THR A 44 -11.87 -16.49 -0.87
C THR A 44 -12.43 -15.33 -1.67
N SER A 45 -13.45 -14.67 -1.11
CA SER A 45 -13.91 -13.39 -1.62
C SER A 45 -12.87 -12.32 -1.31
N VAL A 46 -12.49 -11.55 -2.32
CA VAL A 46 -11.63 -10.39 -2.16
C VAL A 46 -12.37 -9.18 -2.70
N TRP A 47 -12.21 -8.05 -2.02
CA TRP A 47 -12.71 -6.77 -2.51
C TRP A 47 -11.94 -6.36 -3.77
N GLY A 48 -12.66 -5.83 -4.75
CA GLY A 48 -12.08 -5.46 -6.04
C GLY A 48 -11.13 -4.26 -5.96
N CYS A 49 -10.52 -3.94 -7.10
CA CYS A 49 -9.66 -2.78 -7.29
C CYS A 49 -10.42 -1.44 -7.25
N ILE A 50 -11.74 -1.47 -7.38
CA ILE A 50 -12.58 -0.27 -7.44
C ILE A 50 -12.97 0.13 -6.02
N VAL A 51 -12.78 1.41 -5.69
CA VAL A 51 -13.13 1.98 -4.40
C VAL A 51 -14.63 2.30 -4.38
N ASP A 52 -15.30 1.91 -3.29
CA ASP A 52 -16.74 2.13 -3.03
C ASP A 52 -16.90 2.63 -1.59
N ALA A 53 -18.00 3.34 -1.31
CA ALA A 53 -18.30 3.86 0.04
C ALA A 53 -18.47 2.77 1.12
N LYS A 54 -18.66 1.49 0.72
CA LYS A 54 -18.69 0.35 1.65
C LYS A 54 -17.32 -0.05 2.20
N LEU A 55 -16.22 0.43 1.62
CA LEU A 55 -14.90 0.19 2.23
C LEU A 55 -14.78 1.03 3.50
N SER A 56 -14.64 0.35 4.64
CA SER A 56 -14.53 1.03 5.94
C SER A 56 -13.22 1.80 6.13
N VAL A 57 -12.14 1.40 5.44
CA VAL A 57 -10.80 1.99 5.59
C VAL A 57 -10.09 2.01 4.24
N LEU A 58 -9.49 3.16 3.88
CA LEU A 58 -8.58 3.32 2.74
C LEU A 58 -7.16 3.59 3.23
N ASN A 59 -6.18 2.87 2.66
CA ASN A 59 -4.77 3.12 2.92
C ASN A 59 -4.22 4.02 1.81
N LEU A 60 -3.91 5.27 2.15
CA LEU A 60 -3.36 6.26 1.23
C LEU A 60 -1.86 6.49 1.50
N VAL A 61 -1.10 6.81 0.45
CA VAL A 61 0.31 7.22 0.54
C VAL A 61 0.42 8.62 -0.04
N ILE A 62 0.99 9.55 0.72
CA ILE A 62 1.18 10.93 0.29
C ILE A 62 2.42 10.99 -0.61
N VAL A 63 2.26 11.58 -1.80
CA VAL A 63 3.32 11.70 -2.81
C VAL A 63 3.90 13.11 -2.86
N LYS A 64 3.09 14.14 -2.56
CA LYS A 64 3.48 15.55 -2.53
C LYS A 64 2.85 16.23 -1.32
N ASN A 65 3.61 17.09 -0.64
CA ASN A 65 3.10 17.88 0.48
C ASN A 65 2.36 19.11 -0.04
N GLY A 66 1.30 19.53 0.66
CA GLY A 66 0.57 20.78 0.42
C GLY A 66 1.13 21.96 1.24
N GLU A 67 0.45 23.11 1.21
CA GLU A 67 0.88 24.33 1.92
C GLU A 67 0.73 24.27 3.45
N LYS A 68 -0.13 23.38 3.96
CA LYS A 68 -0.32 23.20 5.41
C LYS A 68 0.32 21.89 5.85
N ASP A 69 1.26 21.99 6.78
CA ASP A 69 1.87 20.84 7.42
C ASP A 69 0.89 20.16 8.37
N ILE A 70 0.85 18.83 8.32
CA ILE A 70 0.02 18.01 9.20
C ILE A 70 0.89 17.56 10.38
N PRO A 71 0.53 17.91 11.64
CA PRO A 71 1.32 17.56 12.81
C PRO A 71 1.38 16.04 12.98
N GLY A 72 2.58 15.51 13.23
CA GLY A 72 2.83 14.07 13.43
C GLY A 72 3.12 13.26 12.16
N LEU A 73 3.01 13.86 10.97
CA LEU A 73 3.47 13.25 9.72
C LEU A 73 4.78 13.86 9.22
N ALA A 74 4.86 15.19 9.20
CA ALA A 74 6.03 15.92 8.70
C ALA A 74 7.15 16.09 9.76
N ASP A 75 6.80 16.05 11.05
CA ASP A 75 7.71 16.42 12.14
C ASP A 75 8.65 15.29 12.59
N THR A 76 8.32 14.04 12.24
CA THR A 76 9.07 12.88 12.74
C THR A 76 9.78 12.16 11.60
N THR A 77 11.10 12.16 11.64
CA THR A 77 11.92 11.33 10.77
C THR A 77 12.22 10.02 11.50
N VAL A 78 11.53 8.94 11.12
CA VAL A 78 11.80 7.60 11.66
C VAL A 78 12.96 6.97 10.90
N PRO A 79 14.12 6.72 11.54
CA PRO A 79 15.24 6.07 10.87
C PRO A 79 14.92 4.59 10.56
N HIS A 80 15.53 4.06 9.51
CA HIS A 80 15.38 2.65 9.18
C HIS A 80 16.09 1.77 10.24
N HIS A 81 15.31 0.96 10.96
CA HIS A 81 15.84 0.09 12.02
C HIS A 81 16.83 -0.99 11.53
N LEU A 82 16.73 -1.43 10.28
CA LEU A 82 17.56 -2.52 9.75
C LEU A 82 18.47 -2.03 8.62
N GLY A 83 19.78 -2.11 8.88
CA GLY A 83 20.81 -1.85 7.88
C GLY A 83 20.92 -2.96 6.81
N PRO A 84 21.57 -2.69 5.67
CA PRO A 84 21.74 -3.69 4.62
C PRO A 84 22.62 -4.85 5.08
N LYS A 85 22.09 -6.08 5.05
CA LYS A 85 22.85 -7.29 5.47
C LYS A 85 23.87 -7.80 4.45
N ARG A 86 23.64 -7.59 3.15
CA ARG A 86 24.46 -8.19 2.08
C ARG A 86 25.66 -7.31 1.72
N ALA A 87 26.85 -7.90 1.60
CA ALA A 87 28.11 -7.18 1.30
C ALA A 87 28.02 -6.22 0.10
N ARG A 88 27.38 -6.63 -1.00
CA ARG A 88 27.16 -5.75 -2.18
C ARG A 88 26.32 -4.51 -1.85
N ARG A 89 25.27 -4.65 -1.02
CA ARG A 89 24.41 -3.53 -0.61
C ARG A 89 25.12 -2.60 0.36
N ILE A 90 25.96 -3.13 1.26
CA ILE A 90 26.80 -2.35 2.17
C ILE A 90 27.81 -1.50 1.39
N ARG A 91 28.52 -2.10 0.42
CA ARG A 91 29.47 -1.38 -0.45
C ARG A 91 28.77 -0.29 -1.25
N LYS A 92 27.55 -0.54 -1.75
CA LYS A 92 26.76 0.46 -2.49
C LYS A 92 26.33 1.63 -1.61
N LEU A 93 25.88 1.36 -0.38
CA LEU A 93 25.50 2.41 0.58
C LEU A 93 26.69 3.32 0.89
N ARG A 94 27.86 2.73 1.17
CA ARG A 94 29.11 3.47 1.47
C ARG A 94 29.64 4.27 0.28
N ARG A 95 29.54 3.73 -0.94
CA ARG A 95 30.02 4.42 -2.16
C ARG A 95 29.15 5.61 -2.55
N ASN A 96 27.85 5.54 -2.29
CA ASN A 96 26.90 6.56 -2.71
C ASN A 96 26.65 7.64 -1.63
N GLY A 97 27.47 7.70 -0.58
CA GLY A 97 27.38 8.72 0.46
C GLY A 97 26.09 8.68 1.31
N GLY A 98 25.33 7.58 1.25
CA GLY A 98 24.08 7.43 1.98
C GLY A 98 24.30 7.04 3.43
N CYS A 99 24.85 7.94 4.23
CA CYS A 99 24.81 7.82 5.70
C CYS A 99 23.92 8.92 6.25
N PRO A 100 22.65 8.63 6.61
CA PRO A 100 22.01 9.29 7.73
C PRO A 100 22.23 8.40 8.96
N LEU A 101 23.18 8.80 9.81
CA LEU A 101 23.03 8.52 11.24
C LEU A 101 21.93 9.44 11.76
#